data_AF-A0A077FKL3-F1
#
_entry.id   AF-A0A077FKL3-F1
#
_cell.length_a   1.000
_cell.length_b   1.000
_cell.length_c   1.000
_cell.angle_alpha   90.00
_cell.angle_beta   90.00
_cell.angle_gamma   90.00
#
_symmetry.space_group_name_H-M   'P 1'
#
loop_
_entity.id
_entity.type
_entity.pdbx_description
1 polymer ?
#
loop_
_entity_poly.entity_id
_entity_poly.type
_entity_poly.pdbx_seq_one_letter_code
_entity_poly.pdbx_strand_id
1 'polypeptide(L)'
;MYQYSILQKGIIYFIYRPKVETHPKSSGDDIQHFFIVLKPETEKQLIVLVVGKKKLPNNKEHHFAFVNKIESSLEAFMEDFEEKTYFTHTKGKRTLPAAKLISEGSYIISDHHNHTHLFYTLTSSSERKDIKKFGIMQYGDFIIHVKNPNSYSPSKQGLSANQKALYPNKLQNIFKDYKFIPVKPVDFLNYEGAEILLTGTNIENIKREEQALSKCIHEIEHENILRL
;
A
#
# COMPACT_ATOMS: atom_id res chain seq x y z
N MET A 1 -5.73 -7.44 29.45
CA MET A 1 -5.85 -7.96 28.08
C MET A 1 -5.32 -6.86 27.17
N TYR A 2 -4.21 -7.11 26.47
CA TYR A 2 -3.69 -6.16 25.47
C TYR A 2 -4.67 -6.18 24.30
N GLN A 3 -5.50 -5.14 24.19
CA GLN A 3 -6.64 -5.15 23.28
C GLN A 3 -6.30 -4.35 22.03
N TYR A 4 -6.26 -5.04 20.90
CA TYR A 4 -6.27 -4.40 19.59
C TYR A 4 -7.61 -3.72 19.40
N SER A 5 -7.59 -2.47 18.96
CA SER A 5 -8.78 -1.79 18.44
C SER A 5 -8.71 -1.84 16.91
N ILE A 6 -9.64 -2.57 16.30
CA ILE A 6 -9.72 -2.65 14.83
C ILE A 6 -10.21 -1.31 14.30
N LEU A 7 -9.40 -0.67 13.45
CA LEU A 7 -9.72 0.61 12.83
C LEU A 7 -10.32 0.41 11.42
N GLN A 8 -9.83 -0.57 10.68
CA GLN A 8 -10.33 -0.93 9.34
C GLN A 8 -9.94 -2.39 9.04
N LYS A 9 -10.72 -3.09 8.21
CA LYS A 9 -10.35 -4.40 7.66
C LYS A 9 -10.88 -4.53 6.23
N GLY A 10 -10.33 -5.46 5.47
CA GLY A 10 -10.77 -5.70 4.09
C GLY A 10 -9.81 -6.56 3.29
N ILE A 11 -9.82 -6.40 1.97
CA ILE A 11 -8.99 -7.16 1.02
C ILE A 11 -7.79 -6.32 0.62
N ILE A 12 -6.61 -6.95 0.57
CA ILE A 12 -5.36 -6.35 0.12
C ILE A 12 -4.88 -7.04 -1.16
N TYR A 13 -4.43 -6.25 -2.12
CA TYR A 13 -3.82 -6.74 -3.35
C TYR A 13 -2.39 -6.20 -3.49
N PHE A 14 -1.49 -7.07 -3.93
CA PHE A 14 -0.13 -6.70 -4.30
C PHE A 14 0.01 -6.78 -5.81
N ILE A 15 0.36 -5.66 -6.44
CA ILE A 15 0.34 -5.52 -7.89
C ILE A 15 1.63 -4.85 -8.35
N TYR A 16 2.15 -5.19 -9.53
CA TYR A 16 3.24 -4.42 -10.14
C TYR A 16 2.89 -4.02 -11.57
N ARG A 17 3.42 -2.87 -11.99
CA ARG A 17 3.42 -2.47 -13.39
C ARG A 17 4.83 -2.60 -13.97
N PRO A 18 5.02 -3.33 -15.09
CA PRO A 18 6.29 -3.38 -15.81
C PRO A 18 6.71 -2.00 -16.33
N LYS A 19 7.99 -1.81 -16.63
CA LYS A 19 8.45 -0.62 -17.38
C LYS A 19 7.93 -0.66 -18.82
N VAL A 20 7.76 0.53 -19.41
CA VAL A 20 7.47 0.69 -20.83
C VAL A 20 8.65 0.15 -21.64
N GLU A 21 8.39 -0.74 -22.60
CA GLU A 21 9.45 -1.30 -23.44
C GLU A 21 10.19 -0.17 -24.18
N THR A 22 11.50 -0.08 -23.98
CA THR A 22 12.40 0.74 -24.79
C THR A 22 13.60 -0.11 -25.21
N HIS A 23 13.41 -0.96 -26.24
CA HIS A 23 14.46 -1.81 -26.86
C HIS A 23 15.05 -2.94 -25.96
N PRO A 24 15.71 -3.98 -26.51
CA PRO A 24 15.82 -5.26 -25.81
C PRO A 24 16.86 -5.26 -24.67
N LYS A 25 16.34 -5.62 -23.49
CA LYS A 25 16.93 -6.23 -22.29
C LYS A 25 18.29 -5.72 -21.77
N SER A 26 18.23 -5.15 -20.57
CA SER A 26 19.16 -5.47 -19.50
C SER A 26 18.37 -6.07 -18.33
N SER A 27 18.89 -7.18 -17.80
CA SER A 27 18.31 -8.00 -16.74
C SER A 27 18.17 -7.29 -15.41
N GLY A 28 17.01 -7.46 -14.75
CA GLY A 28 16.87 -7.45 -13.29
C GLY A 28 15.88 -6.44 -12.70
N ASP A 29 15.61 -5.32 -13.35
CA ASP A 29 14.97 -4.15 -12.71
C ASP A 29 13.81 -3.57 -13.54
N ASP A 30 12.94 -4.46 -14.02
CA ASP A 30 11.90 -4.22 -15.05
C ASP A 30 10.53 -3.78 -14.49
N ILE A 31 10.51 -3.33 -13.24
CA ILE A 31 9.29 -2.84 -12.57
C ILE A 31 9.31 -1.31 -12.58
N GLN A 32 8.23 -0.71 -13.05
CA GLN A 32 8.00 0.73 -12.95
C GLN A 32 7.45 1.09 -11.56
N HIS A 33 6.35 0.45 -11.17
CA HIS A 33 5.68 0.69 -9.89
C HIS A 33 5.29 -0.62 -9.22
N PHE A 34 5.40 -0.65 -7.90
CA PHE A 34 4.87 -1.70 -7.03
C PHE A 34 3.78 -1.08 -6.17
N PHE A 35 2.62 -1.70 -6.14
CA PHE A 35 1.41 -1.19 -5.52
C PHE A 35 0.96 -2.10 -4.38
N ILE A 36 0.48 -1.47 -3.32
CA ILE A 36 -0.42 -2.08 -2.33
C ILE A 36 -1.80 -1.45 -2.58
N VAL A 37 -2.81 -2.27 -2.80
CA VAL A 37 -4.19 -1.79 -2.97
C VAL A 37 -5.00 -2.29 -1.80
N LEU A 38 -5.61 -1.38 -1.06
CA LEU A 38 -6.52 -1.70 0.04
C LEU A 38 -7.95 -1.49 -0.43
N LYS A 39 -8.78 -2.51 -0.25
CA LYS A 39 -10.22 -2.47 -0.47
C LYS A 39 -10.89 -2.69 0.88
N PRO A 40 -11.28 -1.61 1.59
CA PRO A 40 -11.97 -1.75 2.87
C PRO A 40 -13.29 -2.49 2.69
N GLU A 41 -13.69 -3.28 3.68
CA GLU A 41 -14.94 -4.05 3.63
C GLU A 41 -16.18 -3.14 3.65
N THR A 42 -16.12 -2.07 4.44
CA THR A 42 -17.26 -1.15 4.65
C THR A 42 -17.28 0.04 3.69
N GLU A 43 -16.32 0.15 2.78
CA GLU A 43 -16.19 1.28 1.86
C GLU A 43 -16.16 0.78 0.41
N LYS A 44 -16.72 1.56 -0.52
CA LYS A 44 -16.70 1.22 -1.95
C LYS A 44 -15.35 1.55 -2.62
N GLN A 45 -14.60 2.45 -2.01
CA GLN A 45 -13.39 3.01 -2.60
C GLN A 45 -12.20 2.08 -2.41
N LEU A 46 -11.25 2.11 -3.35
CA LEU A 46 -9.98 1.41 -3.23
C LEU A 46 -8.86 2.43 -3.03
N ILE A 47 -7.99 2.16 -2.07
CA ILE A 47 -6.84 3.00 -1.74
C ILE A 47 -5.62 2.40 -2.44
N VAL A 48 -5.12 3.09 -3.47
CA VAL A 48 -3.98 2.64 -4.27
C VAL A 48 -2.71 3.30 -3.75
N LEU A 49 -1.87 2.53 -3.05
CA LEU A 49 -0.57 2.98 -2.55
C LEU A 49 0.53 2.59 -3.53
N VAL A 50 1.43 3.52 -3.85
CA VAL A 50 2.69 3.21 -4.53
C VAL A 50 3.78 3.07 -3.48
N VAL A 51 4.47 1.93 -3.45
CA VAL A 51 5.62 1.71 -2.57
C VAL A 51 6.89 2.16 -3.31
N GLY A 52 7.59 3.17 -2.76
CA GLY A 52 8.74 3.79 -3.40
C GLY A 52 9.92 2.84 -3.57
N LYS A 53 10.07 1.88 -2.65
CA LYS A 53 10.91 0.71 -2.87
C LYS A 53 10.03 -0.36 -3.51
N LYS A 54 10.47 -0.95 -4.62
CA LYS A 54 9.72 -1.95 -5.40
C LYS A 54 9.59 -3.32 -4.70
N LYS A 55 9.62 -3.32 -3.37
CA LYS A 55 9.48 -4.45 -2.45
C LYS A 55 8.91 -3.95 -1.11
N LEU A 56 8.24 -4.82 -0.37
CA LEU A 56 7.83 -4.58 1.01
C LEU A 56 9.06 -4.55 1.94
N PRO A 57 9.02 -3.76 3.02
CA PRO A 57 10.07 -3.77 4.03
C PRO A 57 10.02 -5.07 4.84
N ASN A 58 11.16 -5.54 5.32
CA ASN A 58 11.23 -6.62 6.31
C ASN A 58 12.07 -6.20 7.52
N ASN A 59 11.84 -6.82 8.68
CA ASN A 59 12.74 -6.75 9.84
C ASN A 59 13.31 -5.35 10.16
N LYS A 60 12.43 -4.40 10.53
CA LYS A 60 12.75 -3.00 10.83
C LYS A 60 13.24 -2.14 9.65
N GLU A 61 13.25 -2.67 8.42
CA GLU A 61 13.37 -1.82 7.23
C GLU A 61 12.20 -0.82 7.17
N HIS A 62 12.48 0.38 6.67
CA HIS A 62 11.49 1.43 6.49
C HIS A 62 11.38 1.80 5.02
N HIS A 63 10.19 1.68 4.45
CA HIS A 63 9.90 2.11 3.09
C HIS A 63 8.83 3.20 3.09
N PHE A 64 9.03 4.24 2.26
CA PHE A 64 7.95 5.17 1.97
C PHE A 64 6.99 4.56 0.96
N ALA A 65 5.71 4.74 1.22
CA ALA A 65 4.65 4.62 0.24
C ALA A 65 3.88 5.94 0.18
N PHE A 66 3.09 6.15 -0.86
CA PHE A 66 2.12 7.23 -0.87
C PHE A 66 0.83 6.79 -1.52
N VAL A 67 -0.28 7.39 -1.08
CA VAL A 67 -1.59 7.20 -1.72
C VAL A 67 -1.53 7.87 -3.09
N ASN A 68 -1.44 7.07 -4.14
CA ASN A 68 -1.38 7.56 -5.50
C ASN A 68 -2.77 7.94 -6.01
N LYS A 69 -3.77 7.14 -5.67
CA LYS A 69 -5.15 7.34 -6.14
C LYS A 69 -6.16 6.74 -5.17
N ILE A 70 -7.32 7.37 -5.10
CA ILE A 70 -8.52 6.80 -4.47
C ILE A 70 -9.49 6.43 -5.60
N GLU A 71 -9.66 5.14 -5.87
CA GLU A 71 -10.58 4.67 -6.90
C GLU A 71 -11.98 4.55 -6.34
N SER A 72 -12.98 5.02 -7.09
CA SER A 72 -14.39 5.00 -6.67
C SER A 72 -15.01 3.61 -6.62
N SER A 73 -14.42 2.66 -7.34
CA SER A 73 -14.99 1.34 -7.61
C SER A 73 -13.94 0.38 -8.17
N LEU A 74 -14.23 -0.91 -8.15
CA LEU A 74 -13.36 -1.93 -8.71
C LEU A 74 -13.18 -1.77 -10.23
N GLU A 75 -14.24 -1.36 -10.93
CA GLU A 75 -14.25 -1.17 -12.37
C GLU A 75 -13.31 -0.03 -12.80
N ALA A 76 -13.41 1.12 -12.13
CA ALA A 76 -12.49 2.25 -12.34
C ALA A 76 -11.02 1.86 -12.04
N PHE A 77 -10.81 1.08 -10.97
CA PHE A 77 -9.48 0.54 -10.64
C PHE A 77 -8.95 -0.35 -11.77
N MET A 78 -9.79 -1.24 -12.30
CA MET A 78 -9.44 -2.15 -13.40
C MET A 78 -9.05 -1.39 -14.67
N GLU A 79 -9.86 -0.43 -15.10
CA GLU A 79 -9.58 0.43 -16.26
C GLU A 79 -8.24 1.16 -16.13
N ASP A 80 -7.92 1.63 -14.92
CA ASP A 80 -6.65 2.31 -14.68
C ASP A 80 -5.45 1.38 -14.73
N PHE A 81 -5.65 0.10 -14.41
CA PHE A 81 -4.64 -0.94 -14.36
C PHE A 81 -4.46 -1.69 -15.68
N GLU A 82 -5.32 -1.45 -16.66
CA GLU A 82 -5.18 -1.93 -18.04
C GLU A 82 -4.01 -1.29 -18.81
N GLU A 83 -3.75 -1.82 -20.00
CA GLU A 83 -2.76 -1.31 -20.93
C GLU A 83 -3.20 0.06 -21.47
N LYS A 84 -2.32 1.06 -21.39
CA LYS A 84 -2.61 2.41 -21.91
C LYS A 84 -1.65 2.75 -23.05
N THR A 85 -2.18 3.02 -24.23
CA THR A 85 -1.39 3.53 -25.35
C THR A 85 -1.37 5.06 -25.32
N TYR A 86 -0.18 5.67 -25.35
CA TYR A 86 -0.02 7.13 -25.38
C TYR A 86 1.09 7.56 -26.35
N PHE A 87 0.97 8.77 -26.92
CA PHE A 87 1.97 9.32 -27.83
C PHE A 87 2.91 10.27 -27.08
N THR A 88 4.21 10.14 -27.31
CA THR A 88 5.21 11.07 -26.75
C THR A 88 5.76 11.99 -27.83
N HIS A 89 5.86 13.29 -27.49
CA HIS A 89 6.32 14.34 -28.41
C HIS A 89 7.70 14.08 -29.03
N THR A 90 8.57 13.32 -28.36
CA THR A 90 9.95 13.12 -28.78
C THR A 90 10.24 11.72 -29.33
N LYS A 91 9.36 10.73 -29.15
CA LYS A 91 9.68 9.31 -29.41
C LYS A 91 8.52 8.44 -29.95
N GLY A 92 7.42 9.02 -30.43
CA GLY A 92 6.33 8.26 -31.07
C GLY A 92 5.38 7.54 -30.11
N LYS A 93 4.66 6.52 -30.62
CA LYS A 93 3.66 5.70 -29.89
C LYS A 93 4.35 4.87 -28.81
N ARG A 94 3.88 4.96 -27.56
CA ARG A 94 4.32 4.12 -26.44
C ARG A 94 3.12 3.39 -25.84
N THR A 95 3.38 2.18 -25.37
CA THR A 95 2.39 1.36 -24.69
C THR A 95 2.82 1.20 -23.24
N LEU A 96 2.05 1.74 -22.32
CA LEU A 96 2.16 1.46 -20.90
C LEU A 96 1.59 0.05 -20.66
N PRO A 97 2.39 -0.94 -20.26
CA PRO A 97 1.88 -2.30 -20.07
C PRO A 97 0.81 -2.33 -18.98
N ALA A 98 -0.12 -3.29 -19.10
CA ALA A 98 -1.06 -3.60 -18.04
C ALA A 98 -0.32 -3.97 -16.75
N ALA A 99 -0.90 -3.57 -15.62
CA ALA A 99 -0.44 -3.98 -14.31
C ALA A 99 -0.82 -5.45 -14.05
N LYS A 100 -0.01 -6.13 -13.24
CA LYS A 100 -0.11 -7.58 -12.99
C LYS A 100 -0.29 -7.86 -11.51
N LEU A 101 -1.33 -8.63 -11.19
CA LEU A 101 -1.55 -9.16 -9.84
C LEU A 101 -0.40 -10.10 -9.45
N ILE A 102 0.19 -9.84 -8.30
CA ILE A 102 1.19 -10.72 -7.69
C ILE A 102 0.48 -11.68 -6.75
N SER A 103 -0.29 -11.14 -5.80
CA SER A 103 -1.01 -11.90 -4.79
C SER A 103 -2.08 -11.04 -4.14
N GLU A 104 -2.94 -11.69 -3.36
CA GLU A 104 -4.06 -11.09 -2.66
C GLU A 104 -4.25 -11.75 -1.30
N GLY A 105 -4.97 -11.06 -0.42
CA GLY A 105 -5.19 -11.51 0.93
C GLY A 105 -6.18 -10.65 1.67
N SER A 106 -6.29 -10.91 2.96
CA SER A 106 -7.03 -10.07 3.90
C SER A 106 -6.08 -9.19 4.68
N TYR A 107 -6.52 -7.97 5.01
CA TYR A 107 -5.77 -7.07 5.88
C TYR A 107 -6.62 -6.55 7.04
N ILE A 108 -5.92 -6.14 8.08
CA ILE A 108 -6.45 -5.45 9.24
C ILE A 108 -5.55 -4.25 9.52
N ILE A 109 -6.16 -3.08 9.70
CA ILE A 109 -5.54 -1.93 10.33
C ILE A 109 -6.02 -1.86 11.77
N SER A 110 -5.09 -1.91 12.73
CA SER A 110 -5.40 -1.89 14.15
C SER A 110 -4.56 -0.89 14.92
N ASP A 111 -5.12 -0.38 16.01
CA ASP A 111 -4.40 0.42 17.00
C ASP A 111 -3.96 -0.48 18.16
N HIS A 112 -2.67 -0.40 18.50
CA HIS A 112 -2.06 -1.13 19.60
C HIS A 112 -0.84 -0.38 20.15
N HIS A 113 -0.83 -0.09 21.45
CA HIS A 113 0.33 0.54 22.13
C HIS A 113 0.88 1.81 21.47
N ASN A 114 -0.01 2.70 21.01
CA ASN A 114 0.31 3.93 20.28
C ASN A 114 0.92 3.70 18.88
N HIS A 115 0.82 2.48 18.36
CA HIS A 115 1.17 2.14 16.99
C HIS A 115 -0.08 1.77 16.21
N THR A 116 -0.09 2.16 14.94
CA THR A 116 -1.06 1.62 13.98
C THR A 116 -0.36 0.52 13.20
N HIS A 117 -0.93 -0.67 13.24
CA HIS A 117 -0.45 -1.84 12.52
C HIS A 117 -1.27 -2.04 11.25
N LEU A 118 -0.62 -2.38 10.15
CA LEU A 118 -1.21 -2.97 8.94
C LEU A 118 -0.75 -4.43 8.87
N PHE A 119 -1.62 -5.33 9.33
CA PHE A 119 -1.41 -6.76 9.25
C PHE A 119 -2.06 -7.31 7.97
N TYR A 120 -1.44 -8.28 7.31
CA TYR A 120 -2.07 -9.04 6.24
C TYR A 120 -1.78 -10.54 6.31
N THR A 121 -2.69 -11.33 5.74
CA THR A 121 -2.47 -12.74 5.40
C THR A 121 -2.91 -13.00 3.96
N LEU A 122 -2.14 -13.78 3.21
CA LEU A 122 -2.47 -14.11 1.82
C LEU A 122 -3.50 -15.25 1.73
N THR A 123 -4.42 -15.14 0.78
CA THR A 123 -5.43 -16.19 0.51
C THR A 123 -4.79 -17.47 -0.05
N SER A 124 -3.67 -17.32 -0.79
CA SER A 124 -2.93 -18.41 -1.41
C SER A 124 -1.48 -18.46 -0.92
N SER A 125 -0.87 -19.64 -0.99
CA SER A 125 0.50 -19.86 -0.49
C SER A 125 1.53 -18.93 -1.15
N SER A 126 2.35 -18.30 -0.30
CA SER A 126 3.46 -17.43 -0.71
C SER A 126 4.72 -18.14 -1.25
N GLU A 127 4.67 -19.46 -1.43
CA GLU A 127 5.87 -20.26 -1.76
C GLU A 127 6.44 -20.00 -3.16
N ARG A 128 5.73 -19.27 -4.02
CA ARG A 128 6.21 -18.94 -5.37
C ARG A 128 7.44 -18.03 -5.31
N LYS A 129 8.56 -18.46 -5.89
CA LYS A 129 9.85 -17.74 -5.86
C LYS A 129 9.77 -16.32 -6.43
N ASP A 130 8.87 -16.10 -7.37
CA ASP A 130 8.65 -14.83 -8.06
C ASP A 130 7.97 -13.76 -7.19
N ILE A 131 7.22 -14.13 -6.15
CA ILE A 131 6.60 -13.15 -5.24
C ILE A 131 7.56 -12.70 -4.13
N LYS A 132 8.49 -13.59 -3.72
CA LYS A 132 9.49 -13.27 -2.68
C LYS A 132 10.43 -12.13 -3.08
N LYS A 133 10.65 -11.89 -4.38
CA LYS A 133 11.44 -10.75 -4.87
C LYS A 133 10.83 -9.39 -4.49
N PHE A 134 9.51 -9.36 -4.26
CA PHE A 134 8.78 -8.18 -3.78
C PHE A 134 8.71 -8.11 -2.24
N GLY A 135 9.39 -9.00 -1.51
CA GLY A 135 9.33 -9.06 -0.05
C GLY A 135 7.97 -9.53 0.49
N ILE A 136 7.11 -10.10 -0.36
CA ILE A 136 5.80 -10.62 0.03
C ILE A 136 5.99 -12.01 0.66
N MET A 137 5.40 -12.21 1.84
CA MET A 137 5.40 -13.47 2.59
C MET A 137 3.95 -13.88 2.89
N GLN A 138 3.73 -15.08 3.43
CA GLN A 138 2.38 -15.57 3.75
C GLN A 138 1.61 -14.64 4.68
N TYR A 139 2.34 -14.01 5.60
CA TYR A 139 1.85 -13.04 6.55
C TYR A 139 2.82 -11.86 6.59
N GLY A 140 2.31 -10.69 6.90
CA GLY A 140 3.16 -9.55 7.21
C GLY A 140 2.47 -8.57 8.13
N ASP A 141 3.29 -7.81 8.84
CA ASP A 141 2.85 -6.77 9.76
C ASP A 141 3.76 -5.55 9.58
N PHE A 142 3.13 -4.39 9.45
CA PHE A 142 3.80 -3.11 9.28
C PHE A 142 3.29 -2.11 10.30
N ILE A 143 4.19 -1.48 11.02
CA ILE A 143 3.84 -0.25 11.74
C ILE A 143 3.76 0.88 10.71
N ILE A 144 2.59 1.52 10.63
CA ILE A 144 2.31 2.58 9.66
C ILE A 144 2.18 3.95 10.33
N HIS A 145 2.89 4.92 9.78
CA HIS A 145 2.79 6.33 10.17
C HIS A 145 2.50 7.20 8.95
N VAL A 146 1.64 8.21 9.11
CA VAL A 146 1.43 9.24 8.10
C VAL A 146 2.38 10.40 8.35
N LYS A 147 2.96 10.93 7.28
CA LYS A 147 3.83 12.11 7.30
C LYS A 147 2.99 13.38 7.22
N ASN A 148 3.34 14.37 8.02
CA ASN A 148 2.75 15.70 7.95
C ASN A 148 3.15 16.38 6.61
N PRO A 149 2.20 16.70 5.72
CA PRO A 149 2.53 17.30 4.42
C PRO A 149 3.20 18.67 4.56
N ASN A 150 2.91 19.40 5.64
CA ASN A 150 3.47 20.71 5.95
C ASN A 150 4.88 20.64 6.57
N SER A 151 5.35 19.44 6.93
CA SER A 151 6.69 19.28 7.47
C SER A 151 7.76 19.42 6.39
N TYR A 152 8.88 20.05 6.76
CA TYR A 152 10.03 20.16 5.87
C TYR A 152 10.57 18.78 5.49
N SER A 153 10.82 18.60 4.19
CA SER A 153 11.55 17.45 3.65
C SER A 153 12.82 17.96 2.98
N PRO A 154 14.00 17.36 3.25
CA PRO A 154 15.22 17.74 2.55
C PRO A 154 15.01 17.70 1.04
N SER A 155 15.49 18.74 0.34
CA SER A 155 15.33 18.87 -1.10
C SER A 155 15.80 17.60 -1.84
N LYS A 156 14.95 17.07 -2.73
CA LYS A 156 15.10 15.83 -3.55
C LYS A 156 14.60 14.51 -2.93
N GLN A 157 13.93 14.52 -1.78
CA GLN A 157 13.26 13.31 -1.25
C GLN A 157 11.78 13.57 -0.93
N GLY A 158 10.91 12.66 -1.40
CA GLY A 158 9.46 12.72 -1.22
C GLY A 158 8.71 13.38 -2.37
N LEU A 159 7.40 13.55 -2.19
CA LEU A 159 6.52 14.18 -3.19
C LEU A 159 6.79 15.69 -3.33
N SER A 160 6.60 16.22 -4.54
CA SER A 160 6.62 17.67 -4.76
C SER A 160 5.44 18.34 -4.04
N ALA A 161 5.53 19.65 -3.77
CA ALA A 161 4.50 20.36 -2.98
C ALA A 161 3.08 20.17 -3.54
N ASN A 162 2.93 20.16 -4.87
CA ASN A 162 1.65 20.03 -5.56
C ASN A 162 1.10 18.60 -5.58
N GLN A 163 1.89 17.62 -5.15
CA GLN A 163 1.52 16.21 -5.09
C GLN A 163 1.22 15.75 -3.66
N LYS A 164 1.44 16.60 -2.65
CA LYS A 164 1.19 16.24 -1.25
C LYS A 164 -0.30 16.27 -0.92
N ALA A 165 -0.71 15.46 0.05
CA ALA A 165 -2.07 15.46 0.56
C ALA A 165 -2.51 16.83 1.07
N LEU A 166 -3.73 17.19 0.70
CA LEU A 166 -4.43 18.37 1.21
C LEU A 166 -5.44 17.90 2.28
N TYR A 167 -4.99 17.87 3.53
CA TYR A 167 -5.86 17.48 4.63
C TYR A 167 -6.78 18.62 5.08
N PRO A 168 -8.06 18.33 5.41
CA PRO A 168 -8.91 19.30 6.09
C PRO A 168 -8.32 19.65 7.47
N ASN A 169 -8.63 20.84 7.98
CA ASN A 169 -8.11 21.34 9.26
C ASN A 169 -8.26 20.32 10.41
N LYS A 170 -9.36 19.57 10.44
CA LYS A 170 -9.59 18.53 11.46
C LYS A 170 -8.48 17.48 11.48
N LEU A 171 -8.06 16.98 10.32
CA LEU A 171 -6.98 15.99 10.21
C LEU A 171 -5.61 16.65 10.35
N GLN A 172 -5.41 17.82 9.72
CA GLN A 172 -4.14 18.54 9.77
C GLN A 172 -3.75 18.94 11.20
N ASN A 173 -4.72 19.30 12.05
CA ASN A 173 -4.47 19.69 13.44
C ASN A 173 -4.03 18.53 14.34
N ILE A 174 -4.28 17.26 13.95
CA ILE A 174 -3.88 16.08 14.74
C ILE A 174 -2.35 15.96 14.79
N PHE A 175 -1.66 16.37 13.71
CA PHE A 175 -0.21 16.32 13.64
C PHE A 175 0.46 17.17 14.73
N LYS A 176 -0.15 18.28 15.17
CA LYS A 176 0.51 19.29 16.02
C LYS A 176 1.87 19.65 15.39
N ASP A 177 2.95 19.53 16.16
CA ASP A 177 4.32 19.77 15.71
C ASP A 177 5.03 18.49 15.23
N TYR A 178 4.37 17.35 15.26
CA TYR A 178 4.97 16.08 14.86
C TYR A 178 5.09 15.95 13.35
N LYS A 179 6.26 15.46 12.92
CA LYS A 179 6.53 15.15 11.51
C LYS A 179 5.80 13.90 11.04
N PHE A 180 5.66 12.92 11.92
CA PHE A 180 4.98 11.66 11.67
C PHE A 180 4.07 11.35 12.86
N ILE A 181 2.90 10.82 12.58
CA ILE A 181 1.96 10.30 13.58
C ILE A 181 1.46 8.92 13.11
N PRO A 182 1.00 8.04 14.01
CA PRO A 182 0.31 6.82 13.61
C PRO A 182 -0.87 7.14 12.68
N VAL A 183 -1.23 6.23 11.79
CA VAL A 183 -2.39 6.39 10.88
C VAL A 183 -3.69 6.22 11.67
N LYS A 184 -3.99 7.23 12.49
CA LYS A 184 -5.16 7.27 13.37
C LYS A 184 -5.70 8.71 13.42
N PRO A 185 -6.90 8.97 12.85
CA PRO A 185 -7.83 7.99 12.28
C PRO A 185 -7.38 7.45 10.90
N VAL A 186 -8.00 6.38 10.43
CA VAL A 186 -7.67 5.77 9.12
C VAL A 186 -7.99 6.68 7.93
N ASP A 187 -8.82 7.71 8.14
CA ASP A 187 -9.16 8.73 7.14
C ASP A 187 -7.94 9.41 6.51
N PHE A 188 -6.76 9.41 7.15
CA PHE A 188 -5.52 9.91 6.53
C PHE A 188 -5.17 9.22 5.21
N LEU A 189 -5.60 7.97 5.02
CA LEU A 189 -5.39 7.19 3.81
C LEU A 189 -6.34 7.57 2.67
N ASN A 190 -7.40 8.33 2.95
CA ASN A 190 -8.44 8.70 1.97
C ASN A 190 -8.09 9.98 1.19
N TYR A 191 -6.81 10.37 1.17
CA TYR A 191 -6.32 11.58 0.51
C TYR A 191 -5.13 11.23 -0.38
N GLU A 192 -5.26 11.50 -1.67
CA GLU A 192 -4.16 11.39 -2.62
C GLU A 192 -2.98 12.25 -2.18
N GLY A 193 -1.77 11.74 -2.38
CA GLY A 193 -0.54 12.40 -1.94
C GLY A 193 -0.20 12.18 -0.47
N ALA A 194 -0.97 11.38 0.28
CA ALA A 194 -0.65 11.02 1.66
C ALA A 194 0.61 10.15 1.68
N GLU A 195 1.71 10.65 2.24
CA GLU A 195 2.96 9.90 2.38
C GLU A 195 2.93 9.04 3.65
N ILE A 196 3.09 7.73 3.50
CA ILE A 196 3.04 6.72 4.56
C ILE A 196 4.43 6.09 4.75
N LEU A 197 4.89 6.00 5.99
CA LEU A 197 6.07 5.24 6.36
C LEU A 197 5.65 3.82 6.77
N LEU A 198 6.04 2.83 5.97
CA LEU A 198 5.85 1.41 6.25
C LEU A 198 7.09 0.87 6.97
N THR A 199 6.93 0.38 8.20
CA THR A 199 8.03 -0.23 8.98
C THR A 199 7.77 -1.70 9.17
N GLY A 200 8.60 -2.57 8.59
CA GLY A 200 8.46 -4.02 8.75
C GLY A 200 8.69 -4.45 10.20
N THR A 201 7.86 -5.35 10.72
CA THR A 201 8.08 -5.95 12.04
C THR A 201 8.84 -7.28 11.93
N ASN A 202 9.21 -7.87 13.07
CA ASN A 202 9.94 -9.13 13.10
C ASN A 202 8.97 -10.33 13.06
N ILE A 203 9.49 -11.52 12.76
CA ILE A 203 8.67 -12.72 12.58
C ILE A 203 7.93 -13.16 13.85
N GLU A 204 8.49 -12.87 15.04
CA GLU A 204 7.87 -13.20 16.32
C GLU A 204 6.63 -12.35 16.57
N ASN A 205 6.71 -11.05 16.26
CA ASN A 205 5.58 -10.14 16.31
C ASN A 205 4.52 -10.59 15.29
N ILE A 206 4.90 -10.86 14.04
CA ILE A 206 3.97 -11.32 13.00
C ILE A 206 3.17 -12.56 13.46
N LYS A 207 3.83 -13.55 14.06
CA LYS A 207 3.14 -14.75 14.58
C LYS A 207 2.18 -14.43 15.74
N ARG A 208 2.57 -13.52 16.62
CA ARG A 208 1.70 -13.07 17.72
C ARG A 208 0.47 -12.33 17.18
N GLU A 209 0.67 -11.43 16.23
CA GLU A 209 -0.40 -10.68 15.56
C GLU A 209 -1.37 -11.63 14.84
N GLU A 210 -0.83 -12.60 14.08
CA GLU A 210 -1.65 -13.63 13.42
C GLU A 210 -2.54 -14.35 14.43
N GLN A 211 -1.99 -14.81 15.55
CA GLN A 211 -2.77 -15.49 16.59
C GLN A 211 -3.85 -14.58 17.17
N ALA A 212 -3.51 -13.32 17.47
CA ALA A 212 -4.43 -12.36 18.08
C ALA A 212 -5.56 -11.93 17.12
N LEU A 213 -5.28 -11.82 15.83
CA LEU A 213 -6.18 -11.27 14.82
C LEU A 213 -6.88 -12.35 13.96
N SER A 214 -6.49 -13.61 14.08
CA SER A 214 -7.03 -14.76 13.32
C SER A 214 -8.55 -14.75 13.21
N LYS A 215 -9.27 -14.56 14.33
CA LYS A 215 -10.73 -14.51 14.34
C LYS A 215 -11.28 -13.37 13.47
N CYS A 216 -10.73 -12.17 13.60
CA CYS A 216 -11.17 -11.00 12.83
C CYS A 216 -10.91 -11.18 11.33
N ILE A 217 -9.84 -11.89 10.97
CA ILE A 217 -9.48 -12.20 9.58
C ILE A 217 -10.47 -13.16 8.95
N HIS A 218 -10.87 -14.22 9.67
CA HIS A 218 -11.83 -15.21 9.17
C HIS A 218 -13.23 -14.64 8.94
N GLU A 219 -13.55 -13.52 9.58
CA GLU A 219 -14.81 -12.79 9.41
C GLU A 219 -14.81 -11.84 8.21
N ILE A 220 -13.72 -11.73 7.45
CA ILE A 220 -13.67 -10.87 6.25
C ILE A 220 -14.29 -11.62 5.09
N GLU A 221 -15.34 -11.05 4.50
CA GLU A 221 -16.01 -11.64 3.34
C GLU A 221 -15.16 -11.49 2.06
N HIS A 222 -14.95 -12.59 1.36
CA HIS A 222 -14.16 -12.65 0.13
C HIS A 222 -14.99 -12.52 -1.15
N GLU A 223 -16.26 -12.12 -1.05
CA GLU A 223 -17.23 -12.16 -2.15
C GLU A 223 -16.85 -11.30 -3.38
N ASN A 224 -15.87 -10.41 -3.25
CA ASN A 224 -15.40 -9.56 -4.33
C ASN A 224 -13.87 -9.55 -4.51
N ILE A 225 -13.23 -10.70 -4.30
CA ILE A 225 -11.84 -10.93 -4.71
C ILE A 225 -11.67 -10.63 -6.21
N LEU A 226 -10.56 -9.97 -6.58
CA LEU A 226 -10.23 -9.67 -7.97
C LEU A 226 -9.94 -10.98 -8.71
N ARG A 227 -10.84 -11.40 -9.60
CA ARG A 227 -10.55 -12.45 -10.58
C ARG A 227 -9.93 -11.81 -11.82
N LEU A 228 -8.65 -11.47 -11.68
CA LEU A 228 -7.79 -10.89 -12.72
C LEU A 228 -7.29 -11.93 -13.73
#